data_AF-N0E1C3-F1
#
_entry.id   AF-N0E1C3-F1
#
_cell.length_a   1.000
_cell.length_b   1.000
_cell.length_c   1.000
_cell.angle_alpha   90.00
_cell.angle_beta   90.00
_cell.angle_gamma   90.00
#
_symmetry.space_group_name_H-M   'P 1'
#
loop_
_entity.id
_entity.type
_entity.pdbx_description
1 polymer ?
#
loop_
_entity_poly.entity_id
_entity_poly.type
_entity_poly.pdbx_seq_one_letter_code
_entity_poly.pdbx_strand_id
1 'polypeptide(L)' 'MPTRPNFTRFIATGAILGFLVGAWIAWSGVLEKPAAMPQGYTYGVSDGIGIVGMLGAVLFGTIAAVIAVLVDRRNR' A
#
# COMPACT_ATOMS: atom_id res chain seq x y z
N MET A 1 -3.44 34.17 -4.35
CA MET A 1 -3.53 33.44 -3.06
C MET A 1 -2.77 32.13 -3.23
N PRO A 2 -1.76 31.80 -2.40
CA PRO A 2 -1.07 30.53 -2.54
C PRO A 2 -2.04 29.41 -2.17
N THR A 3 -2.33 28.51 -3.12
CA THR A 3 -3.16 27.34 -2.90
C THR A 3 -2.45 26.44 -1.90
N ARG A 4 -3.00 26.27 -0.70
CA ARG A 4 -2.42 25.36 0.30
C ARG A 4 -2.36 23.94 -0.30
N PRO A 5 -1.20 23.26 -0.28
CA PRO A 5 -1.10 21.90 -0.81
C PRO A 5 -2.05 20.98 -0.03
N ASN A 6 -2.83 20.17 -0.77
CA ASN A 6 -3.80 19.26 -0.17
C ASN A 6 -3.10 17.95 0.22
N PHE A 7 -2.57 17.92 1.44
CA PHE A 7 -1.91 16.74 2.05
C PHE A 7 -2.77 15.48 1.98
N THR A 8 -4.08 15.61 2.21
CA THR A 8 -5.02 14.48 2.17
C THR A 8 -5.02 13.80 0.81
N ARG A 9 -5.04 14.58 -0.28
CA ARG A 9 -4.99 14.03 -1.64
C ARG A 9 -3.67 13.32 -1.92
N PHE A 10 -2.55 13.88 -1.46
CA PHE A 10 -1.23 13.26 -1.65
C PHE A 10 -1.10 11.91 -0.93
N ILE A 11 -1.55 11.86 0.33
CA ILE A 11 -1.56 10.64 1.14
C ILE A 11 -2.50 9.60 0.54
N ALA A 12 -3.69 10.02 0.10
CA ALA A 12 -4.65 9.14 -0.56
C ALA A 12 -4.08 8.50 -1.83
N THR A 13 -3.36 9.27 -2.65
CA THR A 13 -2.68 8.72 -3.83
C THR A 13 -1.66 7.65 -3.44
N GLY A 14 -0.85 7.90 -2.41
CA GLY A 14 0.10 6.91 -1.88
C GLY A 14 -0.61 5.63 -1.43
N ALA A 15 -1.69 5.75 -0.66
CA ALA A 15 -2.46 4.60 -0.19
C ALA A 15 -3.11 3.81 -1.34
N ILE A 16 -3.67 4.48 -2.35
CA ILE A 16 -4.25 3.82 -3.53
C ILE A 16 -3.17 3.06 -4.29
N LEU A 17 -2.01 3.69 -4.54
CA LEU A 17 -0.91 3.03 -5.24
C LEU A 17 -0.39 1.81 -4.46
N GLY A 18 -0.23 1.94 -3.14
CA GLY A 18 0.15 0.82 -2.28
C GLY A 18 -0.85 -0.32 -2.30
N PHE A 19 -2.15 0.00 -2.33
CA PHE A 19 -3.20 -1.00 -2.44
C PHE A 19 -3.08 -1.77 -3.76
N LEU A 20 -2.95 -1.06 -4.88
CA LEU A 20 -2.85 -1.68 -6.21
C LEU A 20 -1.61 -2.57 -6.33
N VAL A 21 -0.46 -2.12 -5.80
CA VAL A 21 0.78 -2.90 -5.79
C VAL A 21 0.63 -4.14 -4.91
N GLY A 22 0.08 -4.02 -3.70
CA GLY A 22 -0.15 -5.15 -2.81
C GLY A 22 -1.16 -6.17 -3.37
N ALA A 23 -2.23 -5.69 -3.98
CA ALA A 23 -3.22 -6.50 -4.66
C ALA A 23 -2.59 -7.27 -5.84
N TRP A 24 -1.74 -6.62 -6.63
CA TRP A 24 -1.04 -7.26 -7.74
C TRP A 24 -0.03 -8.31 -7.27
N ILE A 25 0.70 -8.07 -6.18
CA ILE A 25 1.63 -9.05 -5.58
C ILE A 25 0.87 -10.32 -5.15
N ALA A 26 -0.25 -10.15 -4.45
CA ALA A 26 -1.07 -11.29 -4.04
C ALA A 26 -1.71 -12.03 -5.21
N TRP A 27 -2.18 -11.30 -6.23
CA TRP A 27 -2.80 -11.90 -7.40
C TRP A 27 -1.79 -12.65 -8.29
N SER A 28 -0.59 -12.10 -8.45
CA SER A 28 0.46 -12.69 -9.29
C SER A 28 1.16 -13.88 -8.65
N GLY A 29 1.04 -14.06 -7.33
CA GLY A 29 1.76 -15.09 -6.59
C GLY A 29 3.28 -14.92 -6.65
N VAL A 30 3.80 -13.74 -7.03
CA VAL A 30 5.23 -13.52 -7.28
C VAL A 30 6.12 -13.77 -6.06
N LEU A 31 5.54 -13.70 -4.85
CA LEU A 31 6.21 -13.98 -3.58
C LEU A 31 5.89 -15.37 -3.01
N GLU A 32 5.09 -16.19 -3.70
CA GLU A 32 4.80 -17.55 -3.28
C GLU A 32 6.05 -18.41 -3.41
N LYS A 33 6.50 -18.98 -2.28
CA LYS A 33 7.55 -20.00 -2.29
C LYS A 33 6.92 -21.37 -2.53
N PRO A 34 7.52 -22.22 -3.39
CA PRO A 34 7.12 -23.62 -3.53
C PRO A 34 7.62 -24.40 -2.30
N ALA A 35 6.96 -24.22 -1.16
CA ALA A 35 7.19 -25.03 0.02
C ALA A 35 5.84 -25.51 0.54
N ALA A 36 5.79 -26.80 0.89
CA ALA A 36 4.60 -27.52 1.31
C ALA A 36 3.77 -26.69 2.30
N MET A 37 2.64 -26.16 1.83
CA MET A 37 1.68 -25.49 2.69
C MET A 37 1.20 -26.52 3.73
N PRO A 38 1.29 -26.23 5.04
CA PRO A 38 0.63 -27.03 6.05
C PRO A 38 -0.85 -27.16 5.69
N GLN A 39 -1.41 -28.36 5.84
CA GLN A 39 -2.78 -28.75 5.48
C GLN A 39 -3.89 -28.07 6.32
N GLY A 40 -3.70 -26.82 6.75
CA GLY A 40 -4.63 -26.07 7.57
C GLY A 40 -4.86 -24.69 6.97
N TYR A 41 -6.03 -24.50 6.36
CA TYR A 41 -6.50 -23.28 5.70
C TYR A 41 -5.83 -22.95 4.35
N THR A 42 -6.49 -23.37 3.27
CA THR A 42 -6.24 -22.84 1.93
C THR A 42 -6.79 -21.42 1.88
N TYR A 43 -5.93 -20.41 1.96
CA TYR A 43 -6.34 -19.03 1.75
C TYR A 43 -6.90 -18.87 0.34
N GLY A 44 -8.12 -18.32 0.24
CA GLY A 44 -8.69 -17.96 -1.05
C GLY A 44 -7.87 -16.85 -1.70
N VAL A 45 -7.78 -16.85 -3.03
CA VAL A 45 -7.09 -15.80 -3.80
C VAL A 45 -7.63 -14.40 -3.45
N SER A 46 -8.92 -14.29 -3.15
CA SER A 46 -9.58 -13.06 -2.69
C SER A 46 -9.04 -12.54 -1.36
N ASP A 47 -8.72 -13.43 -0.42
CA ASP A 47 -8.25 -13.06 0.91
C ASP A 47 -6.83 -12.53 0.84
N GLY A 48 -5.98 -13.16 0.01
CA GLY A 48 -4.63 -12.67 -0.28
C GLY A 48 -4.62 -11.26 -0.85
N ILE A 49 -5.50 -10.99 -1.83
CA ILE A 49 -5.63 -9.66 -2.45
C ILE A 49 -6.04 -8.62 -1.41
N GLY A 50 -7.05 -8.92 -0.58
CA GLY A 50 -7.53 -8.01 0.44
C GLY A 50 -6.48 -7.67 1.51
N ILE A 51 -5.81 -8.70 2.05
CA ILE A 51 -4.83 -8.54 3.13
C ILE A 51 -3.58 -7.82 2.63
N VAL A 52 -2.96 -8.33 1.56
CA VAL A 52 -1.69 -7.77 1.04
C VAL A 52 -1.93 -6.41 0.41
N GLY A 53 -3.06 -6.21 -0.27
CA GLY A 53 -3.48 -4.90 -0.76
C GLY A 53 -3.63 -3.89 0.38
N MET A 54 -4.35 -4.23 1.45
CA MET A 54 -4.52 -3.31 2.57
C MET A 54 -3.21 -2.99 3.29
N LEU A 55 -2.33 -3.98 3.48
CA LEU A 55 -0.97 -3.75 4.00
C LEU A 55 -0.17 -2.78 3.12
N GLY A 56 -0.21 -2.99 1.80
CA GLY A 56 0.40 -2.08 0.84
C GLY A 56 -0.16 -0.65 0.95
N ALA A 57 -1.48 -0.53 1.10
CA ALA A 57 -2.14 0.78 1.24
C ALA A 57 -1.66 1.56 2.46
N VAL A 58 -1.58 0.90 3.62
CA VAL A 58 -1.11 1.52 4.86
C VAL A 58 0.36 1.91 4.73
N LEU A 59 1.19 1.03 4.17
CA LEU A 59 2.63 1.28 4.02
C LEU A 59 2.90 2.49 3.12
N PHE A 60 2.38 2.49 1.89
CA PHE A 60 2.62 3.58 0.95
C PHE A 60 1.89 4.87 1.34
N GLY A 61 0.71 4.78 1.98
CA GLY A 61 0.04 5.93 2.56
C GLY A 61 0.88 6.60 3.65
N THR A 62 1.51 5.81 4.52
CA THR A 62 2.41 6.31 5.57
C THR A 62 3.66 6.95 4.97
N ILE A 63 4.29 6.32 3.98
CA ILE A 63 5.43 6.89 3.25
C ILE A 63 5.05 8.23 2.61
N ALA A 64 3.90 8.30 1.93
CA ALA A 64 3.40 9.54 1.34
C ALA A 64 3.16 10.62 2.40
N ALA A 65 2.63 10.27 3.58
CA ALA A 65 2.45 11.21 4.68
C ALA A 65 3.79 11.78 5.17
N VAL A 66 4.79 10.91 5.36
CA VAL A 66 6.15 11.32 5.78
C VAL A 66 6.77 12.24 4.74
N ILE A 67 6.71 11.89 3.45
CA ILE A 67 7.23 12.72 2.36
C ILE A 67 6.54 14.08 2.35
N ALA A 68 5.21 14.11 2.48
CA ALA A 68 4.47 15.36 2.47
C ALA A 68 4.89 16.27 3.63
N VAL A 69 5.05 15.73 4.83
CA VAL A 69 5.55 16.48 6.00
C VAL A 69 6.97 17.00 5.77
N LEU A 70 7.87 16.19 5.21
CA LEU A 70 9.25 16.61 4.93
C LEU A 70 9.31 17.73 3.87
N VAL A 71 8.50 17.64 2.82
CA VAL A 71 8.40 18.68 1.79
C VAL A 71 7.83 19.97 2.36
N ASP A 72 6.79 19.90 3.21
CA ASP A 72 6.25 21.08 3.89
C ASP A 72 7.30 21.74 4.79
N ARG A 73 8.09 20.94 5.53
CA ARG A 73 9.18 21.46 6.36
C ARG A 73 10.29 22.12 5.56
N ARG A 74 10.59 21.64 4.35
CA ARG A 74 11.62 22.23 3.47
C ARG A 74 11.17 23.54 2.84
N ASN A 75 9.86 23.70 2.61
CA ASN A 75 9.28 24.88 1.95
C ASN A 75 8.92 26.01 2.92
N ARG A 76 9.15 25.83 4.24
CA ARG A 76 9.06 26.87 5.27
C ARG A 76 10.45 27.39 5.60
#